data_AF-A0A8X7NW24-F1
#
_entry.id   AF-A0A8X7NW24-F1
#
_cell.length_a   1.000
_cell.length_b   1.000
_cell.length_c   1.000
_cell.angle_alpha   90.00
_cell.angle_beta   90.00
_cell.angle_gamma   90.00
#
_symmetry.space_group_name_H-M   'P 1'
#
loop_
_entity.id
_entity.type
_entity.pdbx_description
1 polymer ?
#
loop_
_entity_poly.entity_id
_entity_poly.type
_entity_poly.pdbx_seq_one_letter_code
_entity_poly.pdbx_strand_id
1 'polypeptide(L)' 'MDVMCDAYMPAGNPIPTNKRHNTAKIFSSSKVASEEPWYGIEQEYTLMQKGVNWKLIIFIVFDPT' A
#
# COMPACT_ATOMS: atom_id res chain seq x y z
N MET A 1 -4.01 0.61 -18.56
CA MET A 1 -4.71 -0.30 -17.63
C MET A 1 -3.63 -0.88 -16.76
N ASP A 2 -3.56 -0.45 -15.50
CA ASP A 2 -2.51 -0.87 -14.58
C ASP A 2 -2.97 -2.09 -13.77
N VAL A 3 -2.04 -2.98 -13.42
CA VAL A 3 -2.32 -4.23 -12.68
C VAL A 3 -1.46 -4.29 -11.43
N MET A 4 -2.10 -4.37 -10.26
CA MET A 4 -1.42 -4.61 -8.99
C MET A 4 -1.21 -6.11 -8.80
N CYS A 5 0.05 -6.53 -8.63
CA CYS A 5 0.44 -7.94 -8.60
C CYS A 5 1.03 -8.36 -7.25
N ASP A 6 0.89 -9.65 -6.95
CA ASP A 6 1.67 -10.33 -5.92
C ASP A 6 2.95 -10.94 -6.51
N ALA A 7 3.98 -11.11 -5.68
CA ALA A 7 5.24 -11.70 -6.08
C ALA A 7 5.46 -13.08 -5.43
N TYR A 8 5.81 -14.06 -6.26
CA TYR A 8 6.03 -15.45 -5.89
C TYR A 8 7.32 -15.99 -6.52
N MET A 9 7.94 -16.96 -5.85
CA MET A 9 9.01 -17.78 -6.42
C MET A 9 8.44 -18.67 -7.54
N PRO A 10 9.28 -19.16 -8.49
CA PRO A 10 8.82 -20.09 -9.52
C PRO A 10 8.15 -21.36 -8.97
N ALA A 11 8.52 -21.79 -7.77
CA ALA A 11 7.91 -22.90 -7.05
C ALA A 11 6.52 -22.58 -6.45
N GLY A 12 5.99 -21.36 -6.64
CA GLY A 12 4.68 -20.93 -6.15
C GLY A 12 4.67 -20.39 -4.71
N ASN A 13 5.80 -20.39 -4.01
CA ASN A 13 5.90 -19.84 -2.66
C ASN A 13 5.97 -18.31 -2.69
N PRO A 14 5.28 -17.58 -1.78
CA PRO A 14 5.38 -16.11 -1.73
C PRO A 14 6.81 -15.69 -1.38
N ILE A 15 7.31 -14.62 -2.01
CA ILE A 15 8.62 -14.08 -1.63
C ILE A 15 8.55 -13.42 -0.23
N PRO A 16 9.67 -13.29 0.51
CA PRO A 16 9.64 -12.78 1.89
C PRO A 16 9.04 -11.37 2.07
N THR A 17 9.10 -10.53 1.04
CA THR A 17 8.54 -9.17 1.02
C THR A 17 7.09 -9.10 0.53
N ASN A 18 6.49 -10.21 0.06
CA ASN A 18 5.07 -10.26 -0.28
C ASN A 18 4.23 -10.30 1.02
N LYS A 19 3.80 -9.13 1.49
CA LYS A 19 2.95 -9.02 2.68
C LYS A 19 1.48 -9.28 2.39
N ARG A 20 1.04 -9.04 1.14
CA ARG A 20 -0.35 -9.21 0.72
C ARG A 20 -0.82 -10.66 0.82
N HIS A 21 0.05 -11.65 0.58
CA HIS A 21 -0.31 -13.08 0.69
C HIS A 21 -0.86 -13.45 2.08
N ASN A 22 -0.22 -12.99 3.16
CA ASN A 22 -0.69 -13.29 4.52
C ASN A 22 -1.91 -12.45 4.89
N THR A 23 -1.95 -11.18 4.47
CA THR A 23 -3.10 -10.30 4.65
C THR A 23 -4.37 -10.89 4.01
N ALA A 24 -4.25 -11.46 2.81
CA ALA A 24 -5.36 -12.14 2.13
C ALA A 24 -5.91 -13.31 2.96
N LYS A 25 -5.04 -14.13 3.57
CA LYS A 25 -5.49 -15.24 4.45
C LYS A 25 -6.31 -14.75 5.64
N ILE A 26 -5.92 -13.62 6.24
CA ILE A 26 -6.64 -13.03 7.38
C ILE A 26 -8.02 -12.54 6.94
N PHE A 27 -8.09 -11.76 5.85
CA PHE A 27 -9.35 -11.19 5.38
C PHE A 27 -10.29 -12.19 4.72
N SER A 28 -9.77 -13.30 4.22
CA SER A 28 -10.60 -14.42 3.73
C SER A 28 -11.10 -15.36 4.84
N SER A 29 -10.64 -15.18 6.10
CA SER A 29 -11.16 -15.98 7.21
C SER A 29 -12.61 -15.59 7.53
N SER A 30 -13.48 -16.58 7.78
CA SER A 30 -14.90 -16.33 8.02
C SER A 30 -15.15 -15.34 9.16
N LYS A 31 -14.34 -15.42 10.22
CA LYS A 31 -14.40 -14.54 11.39
C LYS A 31 -14.17 -13.06 11.05
N VAL A 32 -13.32 -12.76 10.08
CA VAL A 32 -12.99 -11.37 9.70
C VAL A 32 -13.87 -10.91 8.54
N ALA A 33 -14.13 -11.79 7.58
CA ALA A 33 -15.01 -11.50 6.45
C ALA A 33 -16.44 -11.16 6.91
N SER A 34 -16.95 -11.80 7.97
CA SER A 34 -18.29 -11.52 8.51
C SER A 34 -18.45 -10.14 9.16
N GLU A 35 -17.34 -9.50 9.54
CA GLU A 35 -17.35 -8.19 10.22
C GLU A 35 -17.26 -7.01 9.23
N GLU A 36 -17.10 -7.28 7.94
CA GLU A 36 -16.97 -6.27 6.87
C GLU A 36 -16.09 -5.07 7.28
N PRO A 37 -14.80 -5.29 7.63
CA PRO A 37 -13.98 -4.25 8.26
C PRO A 37 -13.65 -3.11 7.29
N TRP A 38 -13.72 -1.87 7.80
CA TRP A 38 -13.41 -0.64 7.05
C TRP A 38 -12.08 -0.04 7.47
N TYR A 39 -11.35 0.55 6.52
CA TYR A 39 -10.04 1.15 6.73
C TYR A 39 -9.97 2.56 6.14
N GLY A 40 -9.69 3.55 6.97
CA GLY A 40 -9.23 4.87 6.55
C GLY A 40 -7.71 4.93 6.62
N ILE A 41 -7.05 5.25 5.51
CA ILE A 41 -5.58 5.33 5.43
C ILE A 41 -5.20 6.77 5.08
N GLU A 42 -4.39 7.40 5.92
CA GLU A 42 -3.82 8.72 5.69
C GLU A 42 -2.36 8.56 5.29
N GLN A 43 -1.98 9.13 4.13
CA GLN A 43 -0.61 9.06 3.61
C GLN A 43 -0.02 10.47 3.55
N GLU A 44 0.83 10.79 4.52
CA GLU A 44 1.67 11.98 4.47
C GLU A 44 2.95 11.69 3.66
N TYR A 45 3.43 12.69 2.92
CA TYR A 45 4.70 12.61 2.22
C TYR A 45 5.40 13.98 2.24
N THR A 46 6.73 13.98 2.24
CA THR A 46 7.54 15.20 2.12
C THR A 46 8.15 15.26 0.73
N LEU A 47 7.97 16.38 0.03
CA LEU A 47 8.66 16.62 -1.24
C LEU A 47 10.10 17.04 -0.98
N MET A 48 11.03 16.43 -1.72
CA MET A 48 12.48 16.65 -1.56
C MET A 48 13.07 17.17 -2.88
N GLN A 49 13.97 18.16 -2.80
CA GLN A 49 14.71 18.64 -3.96
C GLN A 49 15.71 17.59 -4.44
N LYS A 50 15.56 17.19 -5.71
CA LYS A 50 16.45 16.20 -6.34
C LYS A 50 17.90 16.67 -6.26
N GLY A 51 18.80 15.77 -5.81
CA GLY A 51 20.25 15.99 -5.79
C GLY A 51 20.81 16.68 -4.54
N VAL A 52 19.97 17.31 -3.71
CA VAL A 52 20.40 17.98 -2.47
C VAL A 52 19.67 17.50 -1.21
N ASN A 53 18.69 16.58 -1.36
CA ASN A 53 17.89 16.01 -0.26
C ASN A 53 17.38 17.07 0.72
N TRP A 54 17.04 18.26 0.22
CA TRP A 54 16.47 19.35 0.99
C TRP A 54 14.95 19.37 0.86
N LYS A 55 14.24 19.70 1.94
CA LYS A 55 12.76 19.74 1.95
C LYS A 55 12.26 20.88 1.07
N LEU A 56 11.34 20.58 0.16
CA LEU A 56 10.57 21.59 -0.56
C LEU A 56 9.41 22.04 0.34
N ILE A 57 9.34 23.33 0.64
CA ILE A 57 8.19 23.92 1.31
C ILE A 57 7.18 24.26 0.22
N ILE A 58 6.24 23.34 -0.01
CA ILE A 58 5.12 23.54 -0.93
C ILE A 58 3.85 23.21 -0.13
N PHE A 59 2.93 24.15 -0.04
CA PHE A 59 1.60 23.90 0.51
C PHE A 59 0.81 23.16 -0.56
N ILE A 60 0.73 21.84 -0.42
CA ILE A 60 -0.11 21.02 -1.29
C ILE A 60 -1.55 21.16 -0.80
N VAL A 61 -2.26 22.14 -1.34
CA VAL A 61 -3.73 22.10 -1.32
C VAL A 61 -4.11 21.14 -2.43
N PHE A 62 -4.59 19.95 -2.05
CA PHE A 62 -5.28 19.08 -2.99
C PHE A 62 -6.62 19.76 -3.31
N ASP A 63 -6.63 20.61 -4.34
CA ASP A 63 -7.88 21.05 -4.94
C ASP A 63 -8.47 19.85 -5.70
N PRO A 64 -9.67 19.37 -5.32
CA PRO A 64 -10.30 18.23 -5.98
C PRO A 64 -11.02 18.63 -7.29
N THR A 65 -10.88 19.87 -7.78
CA THR A 65 -11.46 20.31 -9.05
C THR A 65 -10.61 20.01 -10.28
#